data_AF-A0A9D6YVQ0-F1
#
_entry.id   AF-A0A9D6YVQ0-F1
#
_cell.length_a   1.000
_cell.length_b   1.000
_cell.length_c   1.000
_cell.angle_alpha   90.00
_cell.angle_beta   90.00
_cell.angle_gamma   90.00
#
_symmetry.space_group_name_H-M   'P 1'
#
loop_
_entity.id
_entity.type
_entity.pdbx_description
1 polymer ?
#
loop_
_entity_poly.entity_id
_entity_poly.type
_entity_poly.pdbx_seq_one_letter_code
_entity_poly.pdbx_strand_id
1 'polypeptide(L)'
;MNKHTFLITILIVCLLISINSYAQSDIPSVDISNYPIEAKEGYKIFSQKCVKCHSAAKPLNAPYSGDAWKTSVYRMMRKEGSFITQKEADKIYAFLVQYSSNRKIVQAVETKGLSPIEAGKKVYQQRGCAACHVISGVGGKVGTDLTTIGKTRDREFLYKWLKNPQAVKPASIMPNLNLPDKELKPLVEYLVSLR
;
A
#
# COMPACT_ATOMS: atom_id res chain seq x y z
N MET A 1 46.61 27.72 -27.46
CA MET A 1 45.64 27.11 -26.52
C MET A 1 44.29 27.09 -27.20
N ASN A 2 43.88 25.94 -27.72
CA ASN A 2 42.87 25.88 -28.77
C ASN A 2 41.47 25.73 -28.17
N LYS A 3 40.57 26.66 -28.56
CA LYS A 3 39.18 26.77 -28.07
C LYS A 3 38.30 25.54 -28.39
N HIS A 4 38.81 24.55 -29.12
CA HIS A 4 38.09 23.34 -29.50
C HIS A 4 38.06 22.25 -28.41
N THR A 5 38.95 22.28 -27.41
CA THR A 5 38.98 21.25 -26.36
C THR A 5 37.94 21.46 -25.25
N PHE A 6 37.29 22.63 -25.19
CA PHE A 6 36.34 22.97 -24.13
C PHE A 6 34.88 22.60 -24.45
N LEU A 7 34.55 22.40 -25.73
CA LEU A 7 33.19 22.08 -26.17
C LEU A 7 32.84 20.59 -26.09
N ILE A 8 33.85 19.71 -26.02
CA ILE A 8 33.64 18.25 -26.02
C ILE A 8 33.38 17.70 -24.61
N THR A 9 33.81 18.39 -23.56
CA THR A 9 33.53 18.00 -22.16
C THR A 9 32.12 18.36 -21.70
N ILE A 10 31.47 19.36 -22.30
CA ILE A 10 30.11 19.80 -21.89
C ILE A 10 29.01 18.92 -22.50
N LEU A 11 29.25 18.30 -23.67
CA LEU A 11 28.29 17.39 -24.30
C LEU A 11 28.19 16.01 -23.62
N ILE A 12 29.21 15.60 -22.86
CA ILE A 12 29.22 14.29 -22.17
C ILE A 12 28.59 14.34 -20.77
N VAL A 13 28.52 15.53 -20.15
CA VAL A 13 27.93 15.69 -18.80
C VAL A 13 26.40 15.81 -18.83
N CYS A 14 25.80 16.22 -19.96
CA CYS A 14 24.34 16.34 -20.10
C CYS A 14 23.61 15.02 -20.44
N LEU A 15 24.32 13.93 -20.77
CA LEU A 15 23.67 12.64 -21.09
C LEU A 15 23.41 11.74 -19.87
N LEU A 16 23.82 12.16 -18.66
CA LEU A 16 23.63 11.38 -17.42
C LEU A 16 22.46 11.88 -16.54
N ILE A 17 21.74 12.93 -16.96
CA ILE A 17 20.56 13.44 -16.23
C ILE A 17 19.30 13.08 -17.01
N SER A 18 19.14 11.80 -17.32
CA SER A 18 17.88 11.24 -17.81
C SER A 18 17.64 9.86 -17.24
N ILE A 19 17.94 9.69 -15.94
CA ILE A 19 17.29 8.64 -15.15
C ILE A 19 15.87 9.09 -14.82
N ASN A 20 15.02 8.93 -15.82
CA ASN A 20 13.74 8.25 -15.67
C ASN A 20 12.91 8.68 -14.44
N SER A 21 12.24 9.82 -14.54
CA SER A 21 11.15 10.23 -13.62
C SER A 21 9.90 9.35 -13.72
N TYR A 22 10.05 8.11 -14.19
CA TYR A 22 8.97 7.14 -14.28
C TYR A 22 8.75 6.47 -12.92
N ALA A 23 7.57 6.73 -12.37
CA ALA A 23 6.91 5.96 -11.31
C ALA A 23 7.38 6.22 -9.86
N GLN A 24 7.11 7.44 -9.40
CA GLN A 24 6.50 7.61 -8.07
C GLN A 24 5.05 7.07 -8.13
N SER A 25 4.86 5.78 -8.44
CA SER A 25 3.53 5.20 -8.63
C SER A 25 2.96 4.76 -7.28
N ASP A 26 1.93 5.47 -6.80
CA ASP A 26 0.70 5.00 -6.12
C ASP A 26 0.73 3.79 -5.15
N ILE A 27 1.88 3.44 -4.58
CA ILE A 27 1.99 2.34 -3.63
C ILE A 27 2.01 2.96 -2.23
N PRO A 28 1.16 2.48 -1.29
CA PRO A 28 1.26 2.90 0.10
C PRO A 28 2.70 2.78 0.58
N SER A 29 3.20 3.80 1.27
CA SER A 29 4.54 3.80 1.86
C SER A 29 4.64 2.69 2.92
N VAL A 30 4.94 1.47 2.48
CA VAL A 30 5.26 0.36 3.36
C VAL A 30 6.63 0.65 3.95
N ASP A 31 6.69 0.85 5.26
CA ASP A 31 7.97 0.93 5.96
C ASP A 31 8.64 -0.45 5.96
N ILE A 32 9.71 -0.54 5.17
CA ILE A 32 10.55 -1.74 5.03
C ILE A 32 11.94 -1.56 5.64
N SER A 33 12.16 -0.50 6.44
CA SER A 33 13.47 -0.16 7.02
C SER A 33 14.10 -1.34 7.77
N ASN A 34 13.28 -2.10 8.48
CA ASN A 34 13.69 -3.25 9.30
C ASN A 34 13.60 -4.61 8.57
N TYR A 35 13.32 -4.63 7.26
CA TYR A 35 13.19 -5.89 6.52
C TYR A 35 14.58 -6.44 6.14
N PRO A 36 14.73 -7.77 5.99
CA PRO A 36 15.91 -8.36 5.38
C PRO A 36 16.17 -7.80 3.98
N ILE A 37 17.44 -7.76 3.55
CA ILE A 37 17.85 -7.18 2.25
C ILE A 37 17.04 -7.77 1.10
N GLU A 38 16.87 -9.09 1.08
CA GLU A 38 16.10 -9.79 0.03
C GLU A 38 14.64 -9.31 -0.05
N ALA A 39 14.00 -9.08 1.09
CA ALA A 39 12.64 -8.56 1.14
C ALA A 39 12.56 -7.08 0.73
N LYS A 40 13.60 -6.28 1.00
CA LYS A 40 13.70 -4.90 0.50
C LYS A 40 13.83 -4.86 -1.02
N GLU A 41 14.66 -5.72 -1.59
CA GLU A 41 14.78 -5.88 -3.05
C GLU A 41 13.46 -6.38 -3.66
N GLY A 42 12.81 -7.35 -3.00
CA GLY A 42 11.50 -7.85 -3.35
C GLY A 42 10.43 -6.76 -3.43
N TYR A 43 10.42 -5.83 -2.45
CA TYR A 43 9.52 -4.68 -2.47
C TYR A 43 9.75 -3.79 -3.69
N LYS A 44 11.02 -3.50 -4.05
CA LYS A 44 11.35 -2.70 -5.24
C LYS A 44 10.88 -3.36 -6.53
N ILE A 45 11.03 -4.68 -6.65
CA ILE A 45 10.57 -5.39 -7.85
C ILE A 45 9.04 -5.45 -7.87
N PHE A 46 8.41 -5.73 -6.73
CA PHE A 46 6.96 -5.75 -6.56
C PHE A 46 6.35 -4.40 -6.98
N SER A 47 6.93 -3.29 -6.51
CA SER A 47 6.47 -1.94 -6.82
C SER A 47 6.63 -1.56 -8.29
N GLN A 48 7.61 -2.16 -8.98
CA GLN A 48 7.87 -1.87 -10.38
C GLN A 48 7.12 -2.79 -11.34
N LYS A 49 6.89 -4.06 -10.98
CA LYS A 49 6.39 -5.09 -11.92
C LYS A 49 5.02 -5.64 -11.54
N CYS A 50 4.80 -6.00 -10.27
CA CYS A 50 3.54 -6.65 -9.87
C CYS A 50 2.34 -5.71 -9.91
N VAL A 51 2.55 -4.42 -9.68
CA VAL A 51 1.46 -3.44 -9.61
C VAL A 51 1.11 -2.80 -10.96
N LYS A 52 1.79 -3.22 -12.04
CA LYS A 52 1.54 -2.70 -13.40
C LYS A 52 0.17 -3.11 -13.96
N CYS A 53 -0.33 -4.29 -13.59
CA CYS A 53 -1.59 -4.81 -14.11
C CYS A 53 -2.78 -4.63 -13.14
N HIS A 54 -2.50 -4.48 -11.86
CA HIS A 54 -3.51 -4.26 -10.82
C HIS A 54 -2.92 -3.51 -9.63
N SER A 55 -3.77 -2.80 -8.87
CA SER A 55 -3.35 -2.10 -7.66
C SER A 55 -2.57 -2.99 -6.67
N ALA A 56 -1.60 -2.39 -5.98
CA ALA A 56 -0.88 -3.00 -4.87
C ALA A 56 -1.80 -3.46 -3.73
N ALA A 57 -2.97 -2.85 -3.59
CA ALA A 57 -3.92 -3.18 -2.53
C ALA A 57 -4.37 -4.64 -2.59
N LYS A 58 -4.50 -5.23 -3.78
CA LYS A 58 -4.94 -6.63 -3.92
C LYS A 58 -3.97 -7.62 -3.28
N PRO A 59 -2.67 -7.66 -3.67
CA PRO A 59 -1.70 -8.53 -3.02
C PRO A 59 -1.40 -8.08 -1.58
N LEU A 60 -1.26 -6.78 -1.31
CA LEU A 60 -0.95 -6.31 0.04
C LEU A 60 -2.10 -6.52 1.04
N ASN A 61 -3.32 -6.86 0.61
CA ASN A 61 -4.42 -7.21 1.52
C ASN A 61 -4.84 -8.69 1.45
N ALA A 62 -4.18 -9.51 0.63
CA ALA A 62 -4.55 -10.91 0.51
C ALA A 62 -4.35 -11.65 1.85
N PRO A 63 -5.25 -12.60 2.21
CA PRO A 63 -5.16 -13.39 3.43
C PRO A 63 -4.18 -14.56 3.30
N TYR A 64 -3.11 -14.40 2.51
CA TYR A 64 -2.13 -15.44 2.23
C TYR A 64 -0.98 -15.41 3.23
N SER A 65 -0.37 -16.57 3.45
CA SER A 65 0.88 -16.75 4.21
C SER A 65 1.64 -17.96 3.71
N GLY A 66 2.96 -17.99 3.91
CA GLY A 66 3.83 -19.11 3.55
C GLY A 66 3.61 -19.56 2.09
N ASP A 67 3.40 -20.86 1.89
CA ASP A 67 3.28 -21.47 0.55
C ASP A 67 2.15 -20.90 -0.31
N ALA A 68 1.08 -20.38 0.29
CA ALA A 68 0.01 -19.72 -0.47
C ALA A 68 0.54 -18.51 -1.27
N TRP A 69 1.53 -17.78 -0.71
CA TRP A 69 2.20 -16.71 -1.44
C TRP A 69 3.06 -17.25 -2.57
N LYS A 70 3.82 -18.33 -2.33
CA LYS A 70 4.66 -18.96 -3.35
C LYS A 70 3.82 -19.34 -4.57
N THR A 71 2.73 -20.07 -4.37
CA THR A 71 1.82 -20.44 -5.46
C THR A 71 1.28 -19.23 -6.21
N SER A 72 0.85 -18.18 -5.49
CA SER A 72 0.28 -16.98 -6.11
C SER A 72 1.29 -16.21 -6.96
N VAL A 73 2.50 -15.98 -6.44
CA VAL A 73 3.55 -15.23 -7.14
C VAL A 73 3.97 -15.97 -8.41
N TYR A 74 4.22 -17.28 -8.32
CA TYR A 74 4.64 -18.09 -9.46
C TYR A 74 3.54 -18.18 -10.53
N ARG A 75 2.26 -18.15 -10.13
CA ARG A 75 1.14 -18.05 -11.08
C ARG A 75 1.14 -16.71 -11.81
N MET A 76 1.41 -15.60 -11.13
CA MET A 76 1.47 -14.28 -11.75
C MET A 76 2.70 -14.11 -12.65
N MET A 77 3.84 -14.70 -12.26
CA MET A 77 5.05 -14.77 -13.07
C MET A 77 4.77 -15.38 -14.45
N ARG A 78 3.95 -16.43 -14.52
CA ARG A 78 3.60 -17.10 -15.78
C ARG A 78 2.54 -16.38 -16.63
N LYS A 79 1.95 -15.28 -16.16
CA LYS A 79 1.05 -14.49 -17.00
C LYS A 79 1.83 -13.76 -18.08
N GLU A 80 1.27 -13.76 -19.28
CA GLU A 80 1.81 -13.01 -20.41
C GLU A 80 1.99 -11.53 -20.03
N GLY A 81 3.12 -10.94 -20.43
CA GLY A 81 3.45 -9.55 -20.15
C GLY A 81 3.91 -9.26 -18.70
N SER A 82 4.10 -10.26 -17.84
CA SER A 82 4.60 -10.02 -16.47
C SER A 82 6.07 -9.57 -16.47
N PHE A 83 6.90 -10.14 -17.35
CA PHE A 83 8.35 -9.97 -17.40
C PHE A 83 9.05 -10.17 -16.04
N ILE A 84 8.50 -11.04 -15.19
CA ILE A 84 9.07 -11.42 -13.89
C ILE A 84 9.91 -12.68 -14.09
N THR A 85 11.19 -12.64 -13.73
CA THR A 85 12.07 -13.81 -13.74
C THR A 85 11.87 -14.68 -12.49
N GLN A 86 12.37 -15.92 -12.50
CA GLN A 86 12.31 -16.80 -11.33
C GLN A 86 12.99 -16.18 -10.09
N LYS A 87 14.20 -15.61 -10.26
CA LYS A 87 14.92 -14.93 -9.17
C LYS A 87 14.15 -13.72 -8.62
N GLU A 88 13.47 -12.99 -9.48
CA GLU A 88 12.62 -11.87 -9.07
C GLU A 88 11.38 -12.36 -8.33
N ALA A 89 10.74 -13.44 -8.80
CA ALA A 89 9.60 -14.06 -8.12
C ALA A 89 9.97 -14.52 -6.70
N ASP A 90 11.17 -15.07 -6.50
CA ASP A 90 11.65 -15.50 -5.18
C ASP A 90 11.81 -14.31 -4.22
N LYS A 91 12.36 -13.18 -4.69
CA LYS A 91 12.45 -11.94 -3.90
C LYS A 91 11.08 -11.34 -3.58
N ILE A 92 10.17 -11.31 -4.56
CA ILE A 92 8.78 -10.86 -4.37
C ILE A 92 8.08 -11.75 -3.33
N TYR A 93 8.29 -13.06 -3.39
CA TYR A 93 7.79 -14.01 -2.41
C TYR A 93 8.33 -13.71 -1.01
N ALA A 94 9.65 -13.51 -0.86
CA ALA A 94 10.28 -13.16 0.41
C ALA A 94 9.68 -11.87 1.00
N PHE A 95 9.49 -10.83 0.18
CA PHE A 95 8.80 -9.60 0.58
C PHE A 95 7.37 -9.87 1.07
N LEU A 96 6.55 -10.60 0.30
CA LEU A 96 5.13 -10.82 0.64
C LEU A 96 4.95 -11.69 1.88
N VAL A 97 5.84 -12.66 2.11
CA VAL A 97 5.86 -13.45 3.35
C VAL A 97 6.25 -12.57 4.54
N GLN A 98 7.32 -11.79 4.44
CA GLN A 98 7.72 -10.86 5.51
C GLN A 98 6.60 -9.85 5.81
N TYR A 99 6.05 -9.23 4.76
CA TYR A 99 4.99 -8.24 4.87
C TYR A 99 3.71 -8.82 5.47
N SER A 100 3.24 -9.97 4.99
CA SER A 100 2.04 -10.61 5.54
C SER A 100 2.24 -11.10 6.98
N SER A 101 3.44 -11.55 7.35
CA SER A 101 3.78 -11.90 8.73
C SER A 101 3.77 -10.65 9.61
N ASN A 102 4.40 -9.56 9.17
CA ASN A 102 4.42 -8.30 9.90
C ASN A 102 3.01 -7.68 10.02
N ARG A 103 2.14 -7.85 9.02
CA ARG A 103 0.71 -7.49 9.09
C ARG A 103 -0.10 -8.34 10.07
N LYS A 104 0.29 -9.61 10.32
CA LYS A 104 -0.30 -10.42 11.39
C LYS A 104 0.27 -10.04 12.76
N ILE A 105 1.51 -9.53 12.79
CA ILE A 105 2.25 -9.15 13.98
C ILE A 105 1.94 -7.70 14.41
N VAL A 106 1.30 -6.84 13.59
CA VAL A 106 0.97 -5.46 14.04
C VAL A 106 0.16 -5.56 15.31
N GLN A 107 0.87 -5.27 16.40
CA GLN A 107 0.38 -5.09 17.74
C GLN A 107 -0.86 -4.22 17.66
N ALA A 108 -1.78 -4.40 18.61
CA ALA A 108 -2.91 -3.49 18.77
C ALA A 108 -2.41 -2.06 18.58
N VAL A 109 -3.07 -1.27 17.73
CA VAL A 109 -2.69 0.13 17.55
C VAL A 109 -2.64 0.74 18.96
N GLU A 110 -1.47 1.23 19.38
CA GLU A 110 -1.30 1.76 20.73
C GLU A 110 -2.10 3.05 20.83
N THR A 111 -3.21 3.01 21.57
CA THR A 111 -4.17 4.10 21.68
C THR A 111 -4.30 4.64 23.10
N LYS A 112 -3.51 4.16 24.05
CA LYS A 112 -3.59 4.61 25.45
C LYS A 112 -3.34 6.12 25.53
N GLY A 113 -4.25 6.81 26.22
CA GLY A 113 -4.20 8.26 26.41
C GLY A 113 -4.65 9.10 25.22
N LEU A 114 -5.03 8.49 24.08
CA LEU A 114 -5.60 9.21 22.94
C LEU A 114 -7.11 9.37 23.09
N SER A 115 -7.66 10.48 22.60
CA SER A 115 -9.11 10.59 22.37
C SER A 115 -9.57 9.57 21.31
N PRO A 116 -10.88 9.24 21.24
CA PRO A 116 -11.40 8.33 20.22
C PRO A 116 -11.06 8.76 18.78
N ILE A 117 -11.09 10.07 18.49
CA ILE A 117 -10.77 10.61 17.16
C ILE A 117 -9.27 10.46 16.85
N GLU A 118 -8.39 10.78 17.81
CA GLU A 118 -6.94 10.62 17.63
C GLU A 118 -6.54 9.16 17.45
N ALA A 119 -7.12 8.27 18.27
CA ALA A 119 -6.97 6.83 18.14
C ALA A 119 -7.44 6.35 16.75
N GLY A 120 -8.59 6.83 16.27
CA GLY A 120 -9.11 6.51 14.94
C GLY A 120 -8.21 7.00 13.81
N LYS A 121 -7.67 8.21 13.91
CA LYS A 121 -6.70 8.76 12.95
C LYS A 121 -5.43 7.90 12.91
N LYS A 122 -4.95 7.43 14.07
CA LYS A 122 -3.80 6.53 14.13
C LYS A 122 -4.09 5.17 13.49
N VAL A 123 -5.29 4.61 13.71
CA VAL A 123 -5.75 3.39 13.03
C VAL A 123 -5.78 3.61 11.51
N TYR A 124 -6.34 4.73 11.03
CA TYR A 124 -6.37 5.06 9.60
C TYR A 124 -4.96 5.06 8.97
N GLN A 125 -3.99 5.64 9.66
CA GLN A 125 -2.59 5.71 9.21
C GLN A 125 -1.91 4.34 9.23
N GLN A 126 -2.07 3.56 10.30
CA GLN A 126 -1.33 2.31 10.50
C GLN A 126 -1.95 1.10 9.80
N ARG A 127 -3.27 1.12 9.53
CA ARG A 127 -3.98 0.04 8.82
C ARG A 127 -4.01 0.21 7.31
N GLY A 128 -3.25 1.19 6.78
CA GLY A 128 -3.06 1.36 5.34
C GLY A 128 -4.29 1.91 4.62
N CYS A 129 -5.23 2.56 5.31
CA CYS A 129 -6.44 3.11 4.69
C CYS A 129 -6.09 4.16 3.61
N ALA A 130 -5.04 4.96 3.87
CA ALA A 130 -4.49 5.94 2.94
C ALA A 130 -3.92 5.35 1.64
N ALA A 131 -3.68 4.03 1.58
CA ALA A 131 -3.29 3.34 0.35
C ALA A 131 -4.33 3.48 -0.75
N CYS A 132 -5.60 3.54 -0.36
CA CYS A 132 -6.72 3.56 -1.28
C CYS A 132 -7.54 4.84 -1.16
N HIS A 133 -7.67 5.40 0.04
CA HIS A 133 -8.52 6.57 0.29
C HIS A 133 -7.71 7.85 0.40
N VAL A 134 -8.29 8.94 -0.10
CA VAL A 134 -7.77 10.30 0.02
C VAL A 134 -8.52 11.04 1.13
N ILE A 135 -7.79 11.85 1.89
CA ILE A 135 -8.34 12.83 2.84
C ILE A 135 -7.58 14.14 2.62
N SER A 136 -8.30 15.23 2.35
CA SER A 136 -7.74 16.56 2.13
C SER A 136 -6.63 16.57 1.08
N GLY A 137 -6.80 15.80 0.00
CA GLY A 137 -5.83 15.68 -1.10
C GLY A 137 -4.65 14.73 -0.84
N VAL A 138 -4.55 14.10 0.34
CA VAL A 138 -3.46 13.17 0.68
C VAL A 138 -3.97 11.72 0.72
N GLY A 139 -3.32 10.83 -0.03
CA GLY A 139 -3.61 9.39 -0.08
C GLY A 139 -3.92 8.87 -1.49
N GLY A 140 -4.44 7.65 -1.58
CA GLY A 140 -4.79 7.00 -2.83
C GLY A 140 -6.16 7.41 -3.39
N LYS A 141 -6.37 7.17 -4.69
CA LYS A 141 -7.65 7.43 -5.40
C LYS A 141 -8.40 6.17 -5.82
N VAL A 142 -7.99 5.01 -5.30
CA VAL A 142 -8.63 3.72 -5.60
C VAL A 142 -9.97 3.58 -4.86
N GLY A 143 -9.99 4.00 -3.61
CA GLY A 143 -11.18 4.17 -2.79
C GLY A 143 -11.77 5.57 -2.94
N THR A 144 -12.95 5.76 -2.37
CA THR A 144 -13.63 7.07 -2.40
C THR A 144 -12.89 8.10 -1.53
N ASP A 145 -13.12 9.38 -1.83
CA ASP A 145 -12.65 10.50 -1.01
C ASP A 145 -13.38 10.51 0.34
N LEU A 146 -12.62 10.52 1.44
CA LEU A 146 -13.16 10.49 2.79
C LEU A 146 -13.19 11.85 3.47
N THR A 147 -12.73 12.93 2.80
CA THR A 147 -12.57 14.28 3.37
C THR A 147 -13.82 14.77 4.09
N THR A 148 -15.00 14.43 3.57
CA THR A 148 -16.30 14.88 4.11
C THR A 148 -17.26 13.71 4.37
N ILE A 149 -16.73 12.49 4.55
CA ILE A 149 -17.56 11.27 4.63
C ILE A 149 -18.58 11.33 5.77
N GLY A 150 -18.25 11.97 6.89
CA GLY A 150 -19.14 12.16 8.03
C GLY A 150 -20.34 13.08 7.77
N LYS A 151 -20.39 13.80 6.64
CA LYS A 151 -21.60 14.51 6.16
C LYS A 151 -22.60 13.58 5.47
N THR A 152 -22.15 12.47 4.90
CA THR A 152 -22.97 11.61 4.04
C THR A 152 -23.25 10.23 4.63
N ARG A 153 -22.46 9.80 5.61
CA ARG A 153 -22.58 8.50 6.28
C ARG A 153 -22.61 8.67 7.78
N ASP A 154 -23.56 7.99 8.42
CA ASP A 154 -23.64 7.92 9.87
C ASP A 154 -22.68 6.88 10.46
N ARG A 155 -22.58 6.91 11.79
CA ARG A 155 -21.75 6.01 12.59
C ARG A 155 -22.08 4.53 12.35
N GLU A 156 -23.36 4.17 12.25
CA GLU A 156 -23.79 2.79 12.14
C GLU A 156 -23.41 2.20 10.77
N PHE A 157 -23.64 2.96 9.71
CA PHE A 157 -23.23 2.61 8.36
C PHE A 157 -21.72 2.40 8.28
N LEU A 158 -20.93 3.36 8.78
CA LEU A 158 -19.47 3.28 8.76
C LEU A 158 -18.97 2.07 9.53
N TYR A 159 -19.56 1.78 10.70
CA TYR A 159 -19.22 0.59 11.48
C TYR A 159 -19.49 -0.70 10.69
N LYS A 160 -20.70 -0.86 10.13
CA LYS A 160 -21.08 -2.04 9.34
C LYS A 160 -20.17 -2.22 8.12
N TRP A 161 -19.91 -1.14 7.39
CA TRP A 161 -19.05 -1.13 6.21
C TRP A 161 -17.62 -1.54 6.54
N LEU A 162 -17.03 -0.97 7.59
CA LEU A 162 -15.66 -1.31 8.01
C LEU A 162 -15.56 -2.72 8.59
N LYS A 163 -16.62 -3.23 9.24
CA LYS A 163 -16.65 -4.58 9.83
C LYS A 163 -16.66 -5.67 8.77
N ASN A 164 -17.48 -5.52 7.73
CA ASN A 164 -17.55 -6.46 6.61
C ASN A 164 -18.12 -5.78 5.35
N PRO A 165 -17.27 -5.15 4.51
CA PRO A 165 -17.74 -4.43 3.35
C PRO A 165 -18.38 -5.34 2.29
N GLN A 166 -17.97 -6.61 2.20
CA GLN A 166 -18.59 -7.60 1.31
C GLN A 166 -19.99 -8.00 1.76
N ALA A 167 -20.28 -8.00 3.07
CA ALA A 167 -21.65 -8.24 3.55
C ALA A 167 -22.59 -7.07 3.24
N VAL A 168 -22.08 -5.83 3.23
CA VAL A 168 -22.87 -4.65 2.84
C VAL A 168 -22.99 -4.54 1.31
N LYS A 169 -21.92 -4.83 0.57
CA LYS A 169 -21.89 -4.85 -0.89
C LYS A 169 -21.04 -6.03 -1.38
N PRO A 170 -21.65 -7.14 -1.87
CA PRO A 170 -20.93 -8.35 -2.26
C PRO A 170 -19.74 -8.16 -3.21
N ALA A 171 -19.87 -7.24 -4.18
CA ALA A 171 -18.81 -6.91 -5.14
C ALA A 171 -17.85 -5.81 -4.64
N SER A 172 -17.80 -5.52 -3.34
CA SER A 172 -16.93 -4.47 -2.80
C SER A 172 -15.45 -4.83 -2.98
N ILE A 173 -14.70 -3.89 -3.56
CA ILE A 173 -13.24 -3.99 -3.72
C ILE A 173 -12.52 -3.69 -2.39
N MET A 174 -13.16 -2.94 -1.47
CA MET A 174 -12.59 -2.67 -0.16
C MET A 174 -12.45 -4.00 0.60
N PRO A 175 -11.23 -4.41 0.99
CA PRO A 175 -11.05 -5.69 1.66
C PRO A 175 -11.66 -5.68 3.06
N ASN A 176 -12.07 -6.86 3.54
CA ASN A 176 -12.32 -7.03 4.97
C ASN A 176 -10.98 -7.05 5.71
N LEU A 177 -10.68 -5.96 6.41
CA LEU A 177 -9.44 -5.78 7.18
C LEU A 177 -9.45 -6.56 8.51
N ASN A 178 -10.59 -7.17 8.88
CA ASN A 178 -10.79 -7.91 10.13
C ASN A 178 -10.30 -7.15 11.38
N LEU A 179 -10.57 -5.84 11.42
CA LEU A 179 -10.15 -4.99 12.53
C LEU A 179 -10.90 -5.40 13.82
N PRO A 180 -10.19 -5.49 14.97
CA PRO A 180 -10.86 -5.70 16.25
C PRO A 180 -11.65 -4.44 16.63
N ASP A 181 -12.73 -4.61 17.39
CA ASP A 181 -13.64 -3.50 17.73
C ASP A 181 -12.95 -2.34 18.45
N LYS A 182 -11.88 -2.63 19.20
CA LYS A 182 -11.02 -1.64 19.88
C LYS A 182 -10.34 -0.66 18.93
N GLU A 183 -10.17 -1.02 17.66
CA GLU A 183 -9.64 -0.15 16.60
C GLU A 183 -10.74 0.35 15.68
N LEU A 184 -11.72 -0.50 15.40
CA LEU A 184 -12.86 -0.19 14.55
C LEU A 184 -13.68 0.99 15.09
N LYS A 185 -14.02 0.98 16.39
CA LYS A 185 -14.84 2.03 17.00
C LYS A 185 -14.16 3.41 16.95
N PRO A 186 -12.90 3.58 17.39
CA PRO A 186 -12.18 4.84 17.20
C PRO A 186 -12.09 5.27 15.73
N LEU A 187 -11.83 4.34 14.81
CA LEU A 187 -11.75 4.65 13.38
C LEU A 187 -13.09 5.23 12.87
N VAL A 188 -14.22 4.68 13.30
CA VAL A 188 -15.54 5.23 12.98
C VAL A 188 -15.68 6.65 13.54
N GLU A 189 -15.30 6.91 14.80
CA GLU A 189 -15.38 8.28 15.36
C GLU A 189 -14.53 9.27 14.56
N TYR A 190 -13.34 8.87 14.14
CA TYR A 190 -12.51 9.68 13.26
C TYR A 190 -13.23 9.98 11.93
N LEU A 191 -13.76 8.98 11.25
CA LEU A 191 -14.45 9.18 9.96
C LEU A 191 -15.73 10.02 10.10
N VAL A 192 -16.49 9.85 11.18
CA VAL A 192 -17.69 10.67 11.49
C VAL A 192 -17.31 12.14 11.75
N SER A 193 -16.11 12.40 12.28
CA SER A 193 -15.60 13.75 12.52
C SER A 193 -15.18 14.49 11.24
N LEU A 194 -14.98 13.77 10.12
CA LEU A 194 -14.61 14.36 8.83
C LEU A 194 -15.85 14.95 8.16
N ARG A 195 -16.02 16.27 8.26
CA ARG A 195 -17.19 16.99 7.74
C ARG A 195 -16.80 18.13 6.83
#